data_AF-J3ERQ8-F1
#
_entry.id   AF-J3ERQ8-F1
#
_cell.length_a   1.000
_cell.length_b   1.000
_cell.length_c   1.000
_cell.angle_alpha   90.00
_cell.angle_beta   90.00
_cell.angle_gamma   90.00
#
_symmetry.space_group_name_H-M   'P 1'
#
loop_
_entity.id
_entity.type
_entity.pdbx_description
1 polymer ?
#
loop_
_entity_poly.entity_id
_entity_poly.type
_entity_poly.pdbx_seq_one_letter_code
_entity_poly.pdbx_strand_id
1 'polypeptide(L)'
;MSSITAQDIIDSHVFDHLREISINEETEAVVLATLRKAYETEIDRMHIDADNDKVFFSWLAQPMTVYFLFIPQSVSNAMQGILCFAVNSNNNNVKLIDYKGKIEEYAFKKYDAKKQLSFLINQKLLDVQPESICAIIRAGIQTNLVSIGETWAQDEYKRAGSHFKKPVIETLNFNELGLHAAKYEFNTVIQEIADQQFNAELNECLSAFEHEFYYVCAAGLGGVLESILYFSLDNYKLIDRSFPKDPTIFDFIRILKSNKIINRRDENYIKSNFLIRNSVSHHNSGFTNVSQCQTMMLGVRNLFSTVYLPSKEWKAKHPDSTYKEYLTQGNQK
;
A
#
# COMPACT_ATOMS: atom_id res chain seq x y z
N MET A 1 34.07 1.75 -41.80
CA MET A 1 33.14 2.26 -40.77
C MET A 1 31.75 2.06 -41.32
N SER A 2 30.95 1.18 -40.74
CA SER A 2 29.55 1.02 -41.16
C SER A 2 28.77 2.23 -40.66
N SER A 3 28.01 2.88 -41.54
CA SER A 3 27.07 3.93 -41.15
C SER A 3 26.00 3.32 -40.25
N ILE A 4 25.94 3.78 -39.00
CA ILE A 4 24.84 3.47 -38.07
C ILE A 4 23.55 3.94 -38.73
N THR A 5 22.56 3.05 -38.80
CA THR A 5 21.29 3.31 -39.50
C THR A 5 20.26 3.91 -38.55
N ALA A 6 19.22 4.54 -39.11
CA ALA A 6 18.04 4.97 -38.37
C ALA A 6 17.41 3.83 -37.53
N GLN A 7 17.56 2.58 -37.97
CA GLN A 7 17.05 1.40 -37.27
C GLN A 7 17.89 1.06 -36.02
N ASP A 8 19.22 1.25 -36.09
CA ASP A 8 20.11 1.09 -34.93
C ASP A 8 19.83 2.14 -33.83
N ILE A 9 19.29 3.31 -34.22
CA ILE A 9 18.81 4.38 -33.32
C ILE A 9 17.50 3.97 -32.61
N ILE A 10 16.68 3.13 -33.25
CA ILE A 10 15.40 2.69 -32.70
C ILE A 10 15.59 1.48 -31.77
N ASP A 11 16.52 0.57 -32.11
CA ASP A 11 16.62 -0.75 -31.49
C ASP A 11 17.65 -0.87 -30.35
N SER A 12 18.46 0.16 -30.07
CA SER A 12 19.56 0.06 -29.10
C SER A 12 19.45 1.00 -27.90
N HIS A 13 20.27 0.72 -26.88
CA HIS A 13 20.72 1.70 -25.89
C HIS A 13 21.61 2.77 -26.57
N VAL A 14 21.10 3.45 -27.60
CA VAL A 14 21.85 4.32 -28.53
C VAL A 14 22.75 5.33 -27.83
N PHE A 15 22.28 5.87 -26.72
CA PHE A 15 23.01 6.85 -25.95
C PHE A 15 24.26 6.29 -25.25
N ASP A 16 24.44 4.97 -25.26
CA ASP A 16 25.62 4.26 -24.75
C ASP A 16 26.80 4.34 -25.73
N HIS A 17 26.50 4.51 -27.04
CA HIS A 17 27.47 4.45 -28.13
C HIS A 17 27.45 5.68 -29.05
N LEU A 18 26.78 6.77 -28.66
CA LEU A 18 26.66 8.03 -29.42
C LEU A 18 27.98 8.70 -29.84
N ARG A 19 29.16 8.26 -29.34
CA ARG A 19 30.46 8.72 -29.87
C ARG A 19 30.61 8.47 -31.37
N GLU A 20 29.78 7.59 -31.95
CA GLU A 20 29.85 7.15 -33.35
C GLU A 20 28.68 7.66 -34.22
N ILE A 21 27.73 8.42 -33.66
CA ILE A 21 26.54 8.89 -34.38
C ILE A 21 26.76 10.33 -34.85
N SER A 22 26.61 10.54 -36.16
CA SER A 22 26.67 11.88 -36.74
C SER A 22 25.39 12.64 -36.42
N ILE A 23 25.48 13.66 -35.57
CA ILE A 23 24.36 14.56 -35.30
C ILE A 23 24.08 15.38 -36.58
N ASN A 24 22.96 15.08 -37.24
CA ASN A 24 22.50 15.74 -38.46
C ASN A 24 20.96 15.73 -38.52
N GLU A 25 20.40 16.39 -39.54
CA GLU A 25 18.94 16.53 -39.72
C GLU A 25 18.22 15.19 -39.85
N GLU A 26 18.84 14.18 -40.47
CA GLU A 26 18.27 12.83 -40.61
C GLU A 26 18.14 12.14 -39.24
N THR A 27 19.18 12.24 -38.42
CA THR A 27 19.18 11.72 -37.05
C THR A 27 18.13 12.43 -36.20
N GLU A 28 18.03 13.75 -36.30
CA GLU A 28 17.00 14.53 -35.59
C GLU A 28 15.58 14.14 -36.01
N ALA A 29 15.34 13.89 -37.30
CA ALA A 29 14.05 13.43 -37.79
C ALA A 29 13.67 12.05 -37.23
N VAL A 30 14.61 11.11 -37.17
CA VAL A 30 14.39 9.78 -36.59
C VAL A 30 14.11 9.87 -35.09
N VAL A 31 14.87 10.68 -34.36
CA VAL A 31 14.66 10.90 -32.92
C VAL A 31 13.29 11.53 -32.67
N LEU A 32 12.93 12.56 -33.44
CA LEU A 32 11.63 13.22 -33.33
C LEU A 32 10.48 12.23 -33.57
N ALA A 33 10.53 11.46 -34.66
CA ALA A 33 9.50 10.49 -34.99
C ALA A 33 9.35 9.40 -33.92
N THR A 34 10.48 8.88 -33.43
CA THR A 34 10.50 7.83 -32.40
C THR A 34 9.96 8.33 -31.07
N LEU A 35 10.44 9.48 -30.61
CA LEU A 35 10.02 10.08 -29.35
C LEU A 35 8.54 10.46 -29.39
N ARG A 36 8.09 11.05 -30.50
CA ARG A 36 6.69 11.43 -30.69
C ARG A 36 5.77 10.23 -30.70
N LYS A 37 6.12 9.17 -31.44
CA LYS A 37 5.36 7.93 -31.48
C LYS A 37 5.24 7.29 -30.09
N ALA A 38 6.33 7.26 -29.32
CA ALA A 38 6.31 6.72 -27.96
C ALA A 38 5.41 7.55 -27.03
N TYR A 39 5.50 8.88 -27.09
CA TYR A 39 4.64 9.79 -26.35
C TYR A 39 3.16 9.58 -26.69
N GLU A 40 2.80 9.60 -27.98
CA GLU A 40 1.41 9.41 -28.43
C GLU A 40 0.86 8.02 -28.08
N THR A 41 1.67 6.96 -28.26
CA THR A 41 1.28 5.58 -27.89
C THR A 41 0.96 5.48 -26.40
N GLU A 42 1.74 6.15 -25.54
CA GLU A 42 1.49 6.14 -24.10
C GLU A 42 0.24 6.95 -23.72
N ILE A 43 -0.02 8.06 -24.41
CA ILE A 43 -1.28 8.80 -24.25
C ILE A 43 -2.49 7.94 -24.65
N ASP A 44 -2.40 7.22 -25.77
CA ASP A 44 -3.48 6.34 -26.23
C ASP A 44 -3.80 5.24 -25.19
N ARG A 45 -2.77 4.71 -24.51
CA ARG A 45 -2.93 3.74 -23.40
C ARG A 45 -3.61 4.33 -22.17
N MET A 46 -3.53 5.65 -21.96
CA MET A 46 -4.18 6.31 -20.83
C MET A 46 -5.69 6.45 -21.01
N HIS A 47 -6.20 6.26 -22.25
CA HIS A 47 -7.63 6.38 -22.59
C HIS A 47 -8.23 7.73 -22.18
N ILE A 48 -7.50 8.82 -22.43
CA ILE A 48 -7.98 10.19 -22.19
C ILE A 48 -9.01 10.60 -23.27
N ASP A 49 -9.85 11.59 -22.96
CA ASP A 49 -10.68 12.25 -23.96
C ASP A 49 -9.82 13.26 -24.74
N ALA A 50 -9.36 12.88 -25.93
CA ALA A 50 -8.42 13.68 -26.72
C ALA A 50 -8.91 15.12 -27.02
N ASP A 51 -10.22 15.35 -27.08
CA ASP A 51 -10.76 16.68 -27.40
C ASP A 51 -10.74 17.60 -26.17
N ASN A 52 -11.07 17.06 -24.99
CA ASN A 52 -11.20 17.82 -23.75
C ASN A 52 -9.90 17.84 -22.93
N ASP A 53 -9.10 16.78 -22.99
CA ASP A 53 -7.99 16.55 -22.08
C ASP A 53 -6.63 16.95 -22.64
N LYS A 54 -6.53 17.23 -23.96
CA LYS A 54 -5.27 17.62 -24.61
C LYS A 54 -4.55 18.81 -23.95
N VAL A 55 -5.29 19.69 -23.26
CA VAL A 55 -4.74 20.86 -22.56
C VAL A 55 -3.79 20.48 -21.42
N PHE A 56 -3.90 19.27 -20.88
CA PHE A 56 -3.04 18.76 -19.81
C PHE A 56 -1.72 18.15 -20.32
N PHE A 57 -1.58 18.03 -21.63
CA PHE A 57 -0.46 17.36 -22.29
C PHE A 57 0.24 18.35 -23.21
N SER A 58 1.41 18.82 -22.80
CA SER A 58 2.02 20.00 -23.42
C SER A 58 2.29 19.80 -24.92
N TRP A 59 2.69 18.60 -25.32
CA TRP A 59 2.98 18.29 -26.72
C TRP A 59 1.74 17.95 -27.56
N LEU A 60 0.61 17.60 -26.94
CA LEU A 60 -0.67 17.51 -27.65
C LEU A 60 -1.31 18.89 -27.83
N ALA A 61 -1.17 19.76 -26.83
CA ALA A 61 -1.75 21.10 -26.85
C ALA A 61 -1.13 21.98 -27.95
N GLN A 62 0.17 21.85 -28.19
CA GLN A 62 0.89 22.67 -29.17
C GLN A 62 2.21 22.06 -29.62
N PRO A 63 2.78 22.53 -30.75
CA PRO A 63 4.08 22.07 -31.22
C PRO A 63 5.22 22.45 -30.28
N MET A 64 6.24 21.57 -30.21
CA MET A 64 7.36 21.69 -29.28
C MET A 64 8.71 21.46 -29.97
N THR A 65 9.75 22.14 -29.49
CA THR A 65 11.12 21.79 -29.79
C THR A 65 11.72 21.08 -28.59
N VAL A 66 12.13 19.83 -28.78
CA VAL A 66 12.73 19.01 -27.73
C VAL A 66 14.25 19.03 -27.87
N TYR A 67 14.94 19.44 -26.83
CA TYR A 67 16.38 19.52 -26.79
C TYR A 67 16.94 18.30 -26.06
N PHE A 68 17.89 17.62 -26.69
CA PHE A 68 18.72 16.60 -26.05
C PHE A 68 20.13 17.13 -25.94
N LEU A 69 20.54 17.42 -24.71
CA LEU A 69 21.88 17.92 -24.42
C LEU A 69 22.74 16.78 -23.90
N PHE A 70 23.83 16.51 -24.59
CA PHE A 70 24.85 15.57 -24.14
C PHE A 70 25.85 16.28 -23.26
N ILE A 71 25.86 15.89 -21.99
CA ILE A 71 26.56 16.62 -20.93
C ILE A 71 27.47 15.70 -20.12
N PRO A 72 28.54 16.23 -19.51
CA PRO A 72 29.41 15.44 -18.67
C PRO A 72 28.73 15.02 -17.35
N GLN A 73 28.95 13.78 -16.92
CA GLN A 73 28.41 13.20 -15.69
C GLN A 73 29.52 12.85 -14.68
N SER A 74 29.13 12.69 -13.41
CA SER A 74 30.06 12.46 -12.28
C SER A 74 30.49 10.99 -12.15
N VAL A 75 29.68 10.05 -12.64
CA VAL A 75 29.78 8.63 -12.25
C VAL A 75 30.75 7.82 -13.14
N SER A 76 31.04 8.28 -14.36
CA SER A 76 31.97 7.59 -15.28
C SER A 76 32.30 8.47 -16.52
N ASN A 77 33.56 8.46 -16.98
CA ASN A 77 33.96 9.05 -18.27
C ASN A 77 33.48 8.22 -19.49
N ALA A 78 32.98 7.01 -19.25
CA ALA A 78 32.48 6.10 -20.28
C ALA A 78 30.98 6.29 -20.56
N MET A 79 30.19 6.73 -19.56
CA MET A 79 28.73 6.87 -19.70
C MET A 79 28.31 8.32 -19.98
N GLN A 80 27.34 8.46 -20.90
CA GLN A 80 26.87 9.75 -21.39
C GLN A 80 25.70 10.27 -20.54
N GLY A 81 25.84 11.51 -20.05
CA GLY A 81 24.73 12.22 -19.43
C GLY A 81 23.83 12.83 -20.48
N ILE A 82 22.52 12.71 -20.29
CA ILE A 82 21.52 13.39 -21.11
C ILE A 82 20.73 14.33 -20.21
N LEU A 83 20.55 15.55 -20.69
CA LEU A 83 19.59 16.51 -20.19
C LEU A 83 18.59 16.81 -21.31
N CYS A 84 17.34 16.38 -21.12
CA CYS A 84 16.27 16.50 -22.09
C CYS A 84 15.18 17.44 -21.57
N PHE A 85 14.79 18.42 -22.37
CA PHE A 85 13.75 19.39 -22.04
C PHE A 85 13.02 19.86 -23.30
N ALA A 86 11.82 20.41 -23.13
CA ALA A 86 11.01 20.93 -24.22
C ALA A 86 10.70 22.42 -24.05
N VAL A 87 10.62 23.11 -25.18
CA VAL A 87 10.19 24.50 -25.29
C VAL A 87 9.08 24.62 -26.32
N ASN A 88 8.20 25.61 -26.12
CA ASN A 88 7.17 25.92 -27.10
C ASN A 88 7.78 26.39 -28.42
N SER A 89 7.23 25.94 -29.54
CA SER A 89 7.66 26.36 -30.86
C SER A 89 6.52 26.35 -31.87
N ASN A 90 6.78 26.90 -33.05
CA ASN A 90 5.81 26.90 -34.15
C ASN A 90 5.70 25.53 -34.82
N ASN A 91 6.76 24.72 -34.77
CA ASN A 91 6.86 23.40 -35.40
C ASN A 91 7.43 22.38 -34.41
N ASN A 92 7.08 21.11 -34.61
CA ASN A 92 7.68 20.01 -33.88
C ASN A 92 9.10 19.75 -34.37
N ASN A 93 10.08 19.90 -33.49
CA ASN A 93 11.49 19.70 -33.83
C ASN A 93 12.21 18.99 -32.69
N VAL A 94 13.34 18.37 -33.01
CA VAL A 94 14.33 17.93 -32.02
C VAL A 94 15.63 18.65 -32.31
N LYS A 95 16.38 18.99 -31.26
CA LYS A 95 17.76 19.47 -31.36
C LYS A 95 18.68 18.61 -30.53
N LEU A 96 19.68 18.02 -31.17
CA LEU A 96 20.71 17.24 -30.49
C LEU A 96 21.97 18.12 -30.36
N ILE A 97 22.44 18.35 -29.14
CA ILE A 97 23.59 19.23 -28.90
C ILE A 97 24.62 18.52 -28.04
N ASP A 98 25.84 18.41 -28.56
CA ASP A 98 26.98 17.88 -27.80
C ASP A 98 27.78 18.98 -27.11
N TYR A 99 27.74 18.98 -25.78
CA TYR A 99 28.57 19.82 -24.91
C TYR A 99 29.71 19.04 -24.25
N LYS A 100 29.91 17.78 -24.63
CA LYS A 100 31.04 16.99 -24.15
C LYS A 100 32.36 17.65 -24.56
N GLY A 101 33.26 17.77 -23.60
CA GLY A 101 34.55 18.45 -23.80
C GLY A 101 34.45 19.98 -23.93
N LYS A 102 33.24 20.58 -23.90
CA LYS A 102 33.04 22.04 -23.85
C LYS A 102 32.79 22.56 -22.43
N ILE A 103 32.45 21.65 -21.50
CA ILE A 103 32.19 21.95 -20.09
C ILE A 103 33.27 21.27 -19.26
N GLU A 104 34.13 22.08 -18.64
CA GLU A 104 35.26 21.60 -17.83
C GLU A 104 34.97 21.71 -16.33
N GLU A 105 33.98 22.51 -15.96
CA GLU A 105 33.63 22.81 -14.56
C GLU A 105 33.19 21.54 -13.82
N TYR A 106 34.03 21.10 -12.87
CA TYR A 106 33.74 19.92 -12.06
C TYR A 106 32.40 20.02 -11.29
N ALA A 107 32.04 21.22 -10.84
CA ALA A 107 30.79 21.48 -10.13
C ALA A 107 29.55 21.17 -10.99
N PHE A 108 29.62 21.37 -12.30
CA PHE A 108 28.51 21.11 -13.23
C PHE A 108 28.02 19.66 -13.14
N LYS A 109 28.95 18.70 -12.96
CA LYS A 109 28.67 17.26 -12.85
C LYS A 109 27.85 16.89 -11.61
N LYS A 110 27.73 17.81 -10.64
CA LYS A 110 26.99 17.62 -9.38
C LYS A 110 25.68 18.41 -9.34
N TYR A 111 25.41 19.23 -10.34
CA TYR A 111 24.19 20.03 -10.40
C TYR A 111 22.98 19.16 -10.77
N ASP A 112 21.83 19.48 -10.17
CA ASP A 112 20.54 18.98 -10.65
C ASP A 112 20.20 19.58 -12.03
N ALA A 113 19.19 19.02 -12.69
CA ALA A 113 18.80 19.41 -14.05
C ALA A 113 18.53 20.92 -14.22
N LYS A 114 17.87 21.54 -13.23
CA LYS A 114 17.53 22.97 -13.28
C LYS A 114 18.78 23.83 -13.19
N LYS A 115 19.71 23.49 -12.30
CA LYS A 115 21.00 24.17 -12.16
C LYS A 115 21.89 23.94 -13.39
N GLN A 116 21.85 22.75 -14.00
CA GLN A 116 22.55 22.48 -15.25
C GLN A 116 22.02 23.36 -16.40
N LEU A 117 20.70 23.45 -16.60
CA LEU A 117 20.11 24.35 -17.59
C LEU A 117 20.47 25.82 -17.32
N SER A 118 20.33 26.26 -16.06
CA SER A 118 20.65 27.63 -15.66
C SER A 118 22.11 27.97 -15.95
N PHE A 119 23.03 27.03 -15.70
CA PHE A 119 24.44 27.20 -16.04
C PHE A 119 24.65 27.39 -17.54
N LEU A 120 24.06 26.51 -18.37
CA LEU A 120 24.23 26.57 -19.83
C LEU A 120 23.68 27.87 -20.45
N ILE A 121 22.54 28.34 -19.95
CA ILE A 121 21.93 29.61 -20.39
C ILE A 121 22.79 30.80 -19.95
N ASN A 122 23.20 30.84 -18.68
CA ASN A 122 23.99 31.96 -18.14
C ASN A 122 25.37 32.08 -18.79
N GLN A 123 25.98 30.94 -19.16
CA GLN A 123 27.25 30.91 -19.89
C GLN A 123 27.09 31.15 -21.40
N LYS A 124 25.87 31.42 -21.88
CA LYS A 124 25.54 31.61 -23.30
C LYS A 124 25.93 30.41 -24.19
N LEU A 125 26.00 29.22 -23.60
CA LEU A 125 26.22 27.97 -24.33
C LEU A 125 24.93 27.48 -24.97
N LEU A 126 23.79 27.80 -24.36
CA LEU A 126 22.44 27.48 -24.82
C LEU A 126 21.61 28.75 -24.97
N ASP A 127 21.15 29.03 -26.20
CA ASP A 127 20.29 30.18 -26.50
C ASP A 127 18.82 29.77 -26.40
N VAL A 128 18.31 29.77 -25.17
CA VAL A 128 16.90 29.49 -24.84
C VAL A 128 16.48 30.42 -23.71
N GLN A 129 15.31 31.05 -23.84
CA GLN A 129 14.72 31.86 -22.77
C GLN A 129 14.15 30.93 -21.67
N PRO A 130 14.52 31.07 -20.39
CA PRO A 130 14.07 30.20 -19.32
C PRO A 130 12.54 30.04 -19.24
N GLU A 131 11.79 31.10 -19.52
CA GLU A 131 10.33 31.15 -19.47
C GLU A 131 9.67 30.32 -20.58
N SER A 132 10.42 29.98 -21.63
CA SER A 132 9.93 29.14 -22.73
C SER A 132 10.03 27.64 -22.43
N ILE A 133 10.74 27.24 -21.36
CA ILE A 133 10.94 25.84 -20.98
C ILE A 133 9.69 25.32 -20.29
N CYS A 134 8.97 24.45 -20.99
CA CYS A 134 7.67 23.94 -20.54
C CYS A 134 7.80 22.65 -19.73
N ALA A 135 8.85 21.87 -20.00
CA ALA A 135 9.11 20.64 -19.28
C ALA A 135 10.61 20.33 -19.26
N ILE A 136 11.11 19.94 -18.09
CA ILE A 136 12.35 19.16 -17.98
C ILE A 136 11.92 17.70 -18.00
N ILE A 137 12.20 17.03 -19.11
CA ILE A 137 11.69 15.69 -19.40
C ILE A 137 12.57 14.65 -18.72
N ARG A 138 13.90 14.82 -18.79
CA ARG A 138 14.84 13.85 -18.21
C ARG A 138 16.19 14.49 -17.88
N ALA A 139 16.80 13.99 -16.81
CA ALA A 139 18.22 14.20 -16.53
C ALA A 139 18.81 12.93 -15.94
N GLY A 140 19.95 12.45 -16.46
CA GLY A 140 20.61 11.27 -15.90
C GLY A 140 21.49 10.53 -16.87
N ILE A 141 21.79 9.28 -16.52
CA ILE A 141 22.65 8.36 -17.27
C ILE A 141 21.73 7.30 -17.90
N GLN A 142 21.70 7.26 -19.23
CA GLN A 142 21.06 6.25 -20.06
C GLN A 142 19.53 6.08 -19.93
N THR A 143 18.84 6.34 -21.04
CA THR A 143 17.45 5.96 -21.27
C THR A 143 17.28 5.66 -22.75
N ASN A 144 16.58 4.60 -23.13
CA ASN A 144 16.14 4.44 -24.51
C ASN A 144 15.15 5.57 -24.87
N LEU A 145 15.08 5.96 -26.16
CA LEU A 145 14.23 7.07 -26.62
C LEU A 145 12.75 6.86 -26.29
N VAL A 146 12.31 5.60 -26.38
CA VAL A 146 10.92 5.20 -26.11
C VAL A 146 10.53 5.53 -24.68
N SER A 147 11.35 5.15 -23.69
CA SER A 147 11.08 5.41 -22.27
C SER A 147 11.04 6.91 -21.96
N ILE A 148 11.82 7.74 -22.67
CA ILE A 148 11.75 9.20 -22.49
C ILE A 148 10.37 9.72 -22.90
N GLY A 149 9.85 9.29 -24.05
CA GLY A 149 8.52 9.66 -24.53
C GLY A 149 7.41 9.17 -23.59
N GLU A 150 7.46 7.91 -23.18
CA GLU A 150 6.50 7.31 -22.25
C GLU A 150 6.52 8.03 -20.88
N THR A 151 7.71 8.25 -20.31
CA THR A 151 7.86 8.92 -19.01
C THR A 151 7.32 10.34 -19.05
N TRP A 152 7.54 11.08 -20.15
CA TRP A 152 7.01 12.43 -20.29
C TRP A 152 5.48 12.43 -20.23
N ALA A 153 4.81 11.59 -21.01
CA ALA A 153 3.36 11.46 -20.99
C ALA A 153 2.85 11.09 -19.58
N GLN A 154 3.50 10.13 -18.91
CA GLN A 154 3.14 9.71 -17.55
C GLN A 154 3.29 10.82 -16.52
N ASP A 155 4.34 11.63 -16.62
CA ASP A 155 4.57 12.75 -15.70
C ASP A 155 3.58 13.91 -15.92
N GLU A 156 3.09 14.10 -17.14
CA GLU A 156 1.99 15.03 -17.43
C GLU A 156 0.66 14.52 -16.87
N TYR A 157 0.35 13.24 -17.09
CA TYR A 157 -0.84 12.60 -16.52
C TYR A 157 -0.86 12.70 -14.98
N LYS A 158 0.27 12.38 -14.32
CA LYS A 158 0.40 12.50 -12.86
C LYS A 158 0.24 13.95 -12.37
N ARG A 159 0.78 14.93 -13.11
CA ARG A 159 0.65 16.36 -12.77
C ARG A 159 -0.78 16.87 -12.89
N ALA A 160 -1.52 16.40 -13.90
CA ALA A 160 -2.94 16.70 -14.06
C ALA A 160 -3.81 16.10 -12.93
N GLY A 161 -3.26 15.15 -12.17
CA GLY A 161 -3.68 14.84 -10.81
C GLY A 161 -5.17 14.50 -10.70
N SER A 162 -5.93 15.37 -10.03
CA SER A 162 -7.37 15.17 -9.78
C SER A 162 -8.23 15.07 -11.03
N HIS A 163 -7.80 15.63 -12.16
CA HIS A 163 -8.57 15.60 -13.40
C HIS A 163 -8.73 14.17 -13.95
N PHE A 164 -7.66 13.38 -13.87
CA PHE A 164 -7.67 11.97 -14.29
C PHE A 164 -7.80 10.98 -13.13
N LYS A 165 -8.17 11.44 -11.93
CA LYS A 165 -8.58 10.54 -10.86
C LYS A 165 -9.87 9.88 -11.30
N LYS A 166 -9.75 8.68 -11.86
CA LYS A 166 -10.89 7.76 -11.94
C LYS A 166 -11.45 7.63 -10.51
N PRO A 167 -12.77 7.48 -10.34
CA PRO A 167 -13.30 7.01 -9.07
C PRO A 167 -12.45 5.83 -8.65
N VAL A 168 -12.01 5.81 -7.39
CA VAL A 168 -11.30 4.67 -6.81
C VAL A 168 -12.06 3.46 -7.32
N ILE A 169 -11.40 2.60 -8.13
CA ILE A 169 -11.94 1.27 -8.37
C ILE A 169 -12.12 0.77 -6.95
N GLU A 170 -13.38 0.68 -6.50
CA GLU A 170 -13.68 0.07 -5.21
C GLU A 170 -12.86 -1.20 -5.24
N THR A 171 -11.81 -1.23 -4.42
CA THR A 171 -10.97 -2.42 -4.29
C THR A 171 -12.00 -3.50 -4.03
N LEU A 172 -12.14 -4.42 -4.99
CA LEU A 172 -12.97 -5.58 -4.79
C LEU A 172 -12.47 -6.13 -3.47
N ASN A 173 -13.35 -6.12 -2.46
CA ASN A 173 -13.05 -6.67 -1.15
C ASN A 173 -12.87 -8.16 -1.37
N PHE A 174 -11.66 -8.57 -1.76
CA PHE A 174 -11.27 -9.95 -1.74
C PHE A 174 -11.38 -10.38 -0.28
N ASN A 175 -11.92 -11.58 -0.07
CA ASN A 175 -12.14 -12.11 1.27
C ASN A 175 -10.77 -12.44 1.91
N GLU A 176 -10.10 -11.42 2.44
CA GLU A 176 -8.80 -11.52 3.12
C GLU A 176 -8.91 -12.24 4.47
N LEU A 177 -10.13 -12.37 5.02
CA LEU A 177 -10.46 -13.21 6.18
C LEU A 177 -10.05 -14.68 5.98
N GLY A 178 -9.88 -15.15 4.74
CA GLY A 178 -9.70 -16.55 4.41
C GLY A 178 -8.49 -17.25 5.06
N LEU A 179 -7.34 -16.59 5.23
CA LEU A 179 -6.13 -17.25 5.73
C LEU A 179 -6.09 -17.35 7.26
N HIS A 180 -6.54 -16.32 7.97
CA HIS A 180 -6.52 -16.28 9.42
C HIS A 180 -7.82 -16.78 10.05
N ALA A 181 -8.99 -16.49 9.47
CA ALA A 181 -10.26 -17.05 9.97
C ALA A 181 -10.33 -18.58 9.77
N ALA A 182 -9.72 -19.12 8.70
CA ALA A 182 -9.61 -20.57 8.53
C ALA A 182 -8.69 -21.22 9.58
N LYS A 183 -7.55 -20.57 9.90
CA LYS A 183 -6.60 -21.07 10.93
C LYS A 183 -7.25 -21.21 12.31
N TYR A 184 -8.17 -20.31 12.64
CA TYR A 184 -8.84 -20.29 13.95
C TYR A 184 -10.30 -20.75 13.90
N GLU A 185 -10.77 -21.24 12.75
CA GLU A 185 -12.16 -21.68 12.52
C GLU A 185 -13.23 -20.65 12.96
N PHE A 186 -12.96 -19.35 12.76
CA PHE A 186 -13.85 -18.29 13.23
C PHE A 186 -15.20 -18.26 12.53
N ASN A 187 -15.32 -18.84 11.33
CA ASN A 187 -16.62 -19.05 10.68
C ASN A 187 -17.56 -19.88 11.57
N THR A 188 -17.05 -20.94 12.20
CA THR A 188 -17.83 -21.76 13.13
C THR A 188 -18.19 -20.98 14.39
N VAL A 189 -17.26 -20.17 14.92
CA VAL A 189 -17.49 -19.33 16.10
C VAL A 189 -18.64 -18.34 15.84
N ILE A 190 -18.58 -17.63 14.72
CA ILE A 190 -19.59 -16.65 14.27
C ILE A 190 -20.96 -17.30 14.09
N GLN A 191 -21.01 -18.47 13.45
CA GLN A 191 -22.25 -19.20 13.21
C GLN A 191 -22.89 -19.74 14.50
N GLU A 192 -22.08 -20.24 15.44
CA GLU A 192 -22.57 -20.88 16.66
C GLU A 192 -22.96 -19.88 17.75
N ILE A 193 -22.32 -18.70 17.80
CA ILE A 193 -22.72 -17.61 18.70
C ILE A 193 -23.94 -16.88 18.17
N ALA A 194 -24.00 -16.64 16.85
CA ALA A 194 -25.15 -16.04 16.17
C ALA A 194 -25.66 -14.72 16.79
N ASP A 195 -24.76 -13.95 17.42
CA ASP A 195 -25.03 -12.62 17.96
C ASP A 195 -24.46 -11.55 17.04
N GLN A 196 -25.30 -10.59 16.64
CA GLN A 196 -24.93 -9.59 15.63
C GLN A 196 -23.82 -8.66 16.12
N GLN A 197 -23.86 -8.25 17.39
CA GLN A 197 -22.87 -7.34 17.97
C GLN A 197 -21.52 -8.04 18.09
N PHE A 198 -21.50 -9.25 18.64
CA PHE A 198 -20.30 -10.08 18.73
C PHE A 198 -19.67 -10.33 17.36
N ASN A 199 -20.49 -10.66 16.35
CA ASN A 199 -20.01 -10.93 15.00
C ASN A 199 -19.40 -9.68 14.37
N ALA A 200 -20.00 -8.50 14.58
CA ALA A 200 -19.44 -7.24 14.11
C ALA A 200 -18.08 -6.95 14.78
N GLU A 201 -18.01 -7.04 16.11
CA GLU A 201 -16.78 -6.79 16.88
C GLU A 201 -15.64 -7.74 16.49
N LEU A 202 -15.93 -9.04 16.34
CA LEU A 202 -14.93 -10.01 15.91
C LEU A 202 -14.45 -9.72 14.48
N ASN A 203 -15.34 -9.39 13.54
CA ASN A 203 -14.97 -9.04 12.17
C ASN A 203 -14.13 -7.76 12.11
N GLU A 204 -14.46 -6.74 12.90
CA GLU A 204 -13.65 -5.51 13.03
C GLU A 204 -12.24 -5.83 13.55
N CYS A 205 -12.11 -6.73 14.52
CA CYS A 205 -10.80 -7.17 15.03
C CYS A 205 -9.97 -7.90 13.97
N LEU A 206 -10.61 -8.75 13.16
CA LEU A 206 -9.94 -9.49 12.09
C LEU A 206 -9.50 -8.55 10.97
N SER A 207 -10.38 -7.62 10.56
CA SER A 207 -10.03 -6.59 9.59
C SER A 207 -8.88 -5.71 10.06
N ALA A 208 -8.87 -5.31 11.34
CA ALA A 208 -7.75 -4.56 11.92
C ALA A 208 -6.43 -5.38 11.92
N PHE A 209 -6.50 -6.70 12.12
CA PHE A 209 -5.32 -7.56 12.04
C PHE A 209 -4.76 -7.64 10.62
N GLU A 210 -5.62 -7.77 9.62
CA GLU A 210 -5.25 -7.86 8.19
C GLU A 210 -4.61 -6.57 7.68
N HIS A 211 -5.10 -5.42 8.12
CA HIS A 211 -4.54 -4.10 7.78
C HIS A 211 -3.37 -3.68 8.68
N GLU A 212 -2.77 -4.63 9.41
CA GLU A 212 -1.61 -4.42 10.29
C GLU A 212 -1.85 -3.43 11.46
N PHE A 213 -3.11 -3.10 11.76
CA PHE A 213 -3.51 -2.30 12.91
C PHE A 213 -3.57 -3.15 14.19
N TYR A 214 -2.43 -3.76 14.54
CA TYR A 214 -2.32 -4.75 15.63
C TYR A 214 -2.73 -4.22 17.01
N TYR A 215 -2.52 -2.93 17.26
CA TYR A 215 -2.99 -2.30 18.50
C TYR A 215 -4.53 -2.32 18.58
N VAL A 216 -5.21 -1.91 17.50
CA VAL A 216 -6.68 -1.87 17.41
C VAL A 216 -7.25 -3.29 17.52
N CYS A 217 -6.66 -4.24 16.80
CA CYS A 217 -7.02 -5.65 16.88
C CYS A 217 -6.95 -6.18 18.31
N ALA A 218 -5.80 -6.05 18.99
CA ALA A 218 -5.63 -6.58 20.34
C ALA A 218 -6.50 -5.87 21.38
N ALA A 219 -6.78 -4.57 21.20
CA ALA A 219 -7.71 -3.83 22.07
C ALA A 219 -9.14 -4.37 21.93
N GLY A 220 -9.61 -4.59 20.71
CA GLY A 220 -10.95 -5.13 20.44
C GLY A 220 -11.12 -6.60 20.87
N LEU A 221 -10.10 -7.43 20.68
CA LEU A 221 -10.13 -8.86 21.07
C LEU A 221 -10.37 -9.07 22.58
N GLY A 222 -10.09 -8.07 23.42
CA GLY A 222 -10.47 -8.09 24.83
C GLY A 222 -11.98 -8.21 25.04
N GLY A 223 -12.76 -7.36 24.33
CA GLY A 223 -14.22 -7.38 24.39
C GLY A 223 -14.80 -8.69 23.83
N VAL A 224 -14.24 -9.20 22.73
CA VAL A 224 -14.63 -10.50 22.15
C VAL A 224 -14.48 -11.64 23.17
N LEU A 225 -13.36 -11.69 23.89
CA LEU A 225 -13.13 -12.71 24.93
C LEU A 225 -14.12 -12.58 26.09
N GLU A 226 -14.43 -11.34 26.52
CA GLU A 226 -15.41 -11.07 27.57
C GLU A 226 -16.82 -11.50 27.15
N SER A 227 -17.23 -11.20 25.92
CA SER A 227 -18.52 -11.60 25.36
C SER A 227 -18.70 -13.12 25.35
N ILE A 228 -17.66 -13.90 24.98
CA ILE A 228 -17.73 -15.37 25.03
C ILE A 228 -17.97 -15.86 26.46
N LEU A 229 -17.27 -15.29 27.44
CA LEU A 229 -17.45 -15.66 28.85
C LEU A 229 -18.85 -15.28 29.35
N TYR A 230 -19.34 -14.11 28.97
CA TYR A 230 -20.68 -13.64 29.30
C TYR A 230 -21.75 -14.58 28.73
N PHE A 231 -21.73 -14.85 27.42
CA PHE A 231 -22.70 -15.76 26.80
C PHE A 231 -22.65 -17.16 27.41
N SER A 232 -21.46 -17.61 27.80
CA SER A 232 -21.31 -18.91 28.48
C SER A 232 -22.02 -18.92 29.84
N LEU A 233 -21.86 -17.86 30.65
CA LEU A 233 -22.55 -17.74 31.92
C LEU A 233 -24.07 -17.58 31.76
N ASP A 234 -24.52 -16.85 30.74
CA ASP A 234 -25.94 -16.72 30.40
C ASP A 234 -26.55 -18.07 30.02
N ASN A 235 -25.86 -18.84 29.19
CA ASN A 235 -26.30 -20.19 28.80
C ASN A 235 -26.46 -21.12 30.02
N TYR A 236 -25.57 -21.02 31.00
CA TYR A 236 -25.68 -21.73 32.28
C TYR A 236 -26.68 -21.09 33.27
N LYS A 237 -27.27 -19.95 32.92
CA LYS A 237 -28.13 -19.11 33.80
C LYS A 237 -27.45 -18.75 35.12
N LEU A 238 -26.18 -18.39 35.05
CA LEU A 238 -25.36 -18.00 36.20
C LEU A 238 -25.24 -16.48 36.37
N ILE A 239 -25.85 -15.71 35.47
CA ILE A 239 -25.97 -14.25 35.58
C ILE A 239 -27.20 -13.94 36.42
N ASP A 240 -26.98 -13.44 37.64
CA ASP A 240 -28.03 -13.06 38.58
C ASP A 240 -27.85 -11.62 39.06
N ARG A 241 -28.68 -11.18 40.00
CA ARG A 241 -28.64 -9.81 40.54
C ARG A 241 -27.32 -9.46 41.26
N SER A 242 -26.51 -10.45 41.61
CA SER A 242 -25.19 -10.26 42.22
C SER A 242 -24.06 -10.16 41.19
N PHE A 243 -24.36 -10.36 39.90
CA PHE A 243 -23.40 -10.15 38.83
C PHE A 243 -23.07 -8.66 38.74
N PRO A 244 -21.78 -8.26 38.78
CA PRO A 244 -21.39 -6.87 38.71
C PRO A 244 -21.85 -6.22 37.40
N LYS A 245 -22.16 -4.92 37.45
CA LYS A 245 -22.48 -4.13 36.24
C LYS A 245 -21.26 -3.98 35.32
N ASP A 246 -20.08 -3.83 35.92
CA ASP A 246 -18.79 -3.73 35.23
C ASP A 246 -17.91 -4.91 35.65
N PRO A 247 -18.17 -6.12 35.13
CA PRO A 247 -17.48 -7.33 35.56
C PRO A 247 -16.02 -7.30 35.12
N THR A 248 -15.13 -7.72 36.01
CA THR A 248 -13.73 -7.97 35.66
C THR A 248 -13.53 -9.43 35.28
N ILE A 249 -12.38 -9.76 34.69
CA ILE A 249 -12.04 -11.16 34.41
C ILE A 249 -12.07 -12.06 35.66
N PHE A 250 -11.77 -11.50 36.84
CA PHE A 250 -11.82 -12.24 38.09
C PHE A 250 -13.24 -12.63 38.49
N ASP A 251 -14.25 -11.84 38.11
CA ASP A 251 -15.65 -12.16 38.35
C ASP A 251 -16.09 -13.37 37.52
N PHE A 252 -15.77 -13.37 36.22
CA PHE A 252 -16.03 -14.50 35.34
C PHE A 252 -15.33 -15.78 35.84
N ILE A 253 -14.02 -15.70 36.15
CA ILE A 253 -13.24 -16.84 36.64
C ILE A 253 -13.81 -17.37 37.94
N ARG A 254 -14.18 -16.50 38.89
CA ARG A 254 -14.75 -16.90 40.18
C ARG A 254 -16.03 -17.70 39.98
N ILE A 255 -16.93 -17.25 39.12
CA ILE A 255 -18.20 -17.93 38.83
C ILE A 255 -17.95 -19.27 38.14
N LEU A 256 -17.15 -19.29 37.07
CA LEU A 256 -16.84 -20.52 36.33
C LEU A 256 -16.17 -21.58 37.22
N LYS A 257 -15.22 -21.17 38.06
CA LYS A 257 -14.48 -22.07 38.95
C LYS A 257 -15.33 -22.59 40.11
N SER A 258 -16.12 -21.74 40.75
CA SER A 258 -17.02 -22.17 41.85
C SER A 258 -18.08 -23.16 41.38
N ASN A 259 -18.47 -23.10 40.11
CA ASN A 259 -19.38 -24.06 39.48
C ASN A 259 -18.65 -25.25 38.82
N LYS A 260 -17.34 -25.41 39.00
CA LYS A 260 -16.54 -26.51 38.42
C LYS A 260 -16.62 -26.59 36.88
N ILE A 261 -16.91 -25.48 36.20
CA ILE A 261 -16.94 -25.42 34.73
C ILE A 261 -15.51 -25.39 34.17
N ILE A 262 -14.61 -24.70 34.88
CA ILE A 262 -13.19 -24.59 34.49
C ILE A 262 -12.28 -25.13 35.59
N ASN A 263 -11.11 -25.62 35.21
CA ASN A 263 -10.06 -26.05 36.14
C ASN A 263 -8.95 -24.99 36.29
N ARG A 264 -7.91 -25.28 37.08
CA ARG A 264 -6.79 -24.36 37.34
C ARG A 264 -6.00 -24.00 36.06
N ARG A 265 -5.87 -24.93 35.12
CA ARG A 265 -5.16 -24.69 33.84
C ARG A 265 -5.94 -23.71 32.98
N ASP A 266 -7.24 -23.90 32.88
CA ASP A 266 -8.15 -23.01 32.15
C ASP A 266 -8.11 -21.61 32.77
N GLU A 267 -8.20 -21.51 34.11
CA GLU A 267 -8.05 -20.24 34.84
C GLU A 267 -6.76 -19.51 34.46
N ASN A 268 -5.62 -20.22 34.47
CA ASN A 268 -4.33 -19.62 34.11
C ASN A 268 -4.29 -19.16 32.64
N TYR A 269 -4.87 -19.95 31.74
CA TYR A 269 -4.93 -19.62 30.32
C TYR A 269 -5.80 -18.38 30.07
N ILE A 270 -6.97 -18.31 30.70
CA ILE A 270 -7.84 -17.14 30.66
C ILE A 270 -7.09 -15.92 31.19
N LYS A 271 -6.48 -16.01 32.38
CA LYS A 271 -5.68 -14.91 32.94
C LYS A 271 -4.57 -14.44 32.00
N SER A 272 -3.87 -15.35 31.32
CA SER A 272 -2.81 -14.96 30.38
C SER A 272 -3.31 -14.13 29.20
N ASN A 273 -4.49 -14.46 28.64
CA ASN A 273 -5.09 -13.68 27.56
C ASN A 273 -5.46 -12.26 28.02
N PHE A 274 -6.01 -12.14 29.22
CA PHE A 274 -6.39 -10.84 29.80
C PHE A 274 -5.19 -10.02 30.29
N LEU A 275 -4.08 -10.67 30.67
CA LEU A 275 -2.82 -9.97 30.93
C LEU A 275 -2.23 -9.37 29.65
N ILE A 276 -2.32 -10.07 28.52
CA ILE A 276 -1.92 -9.53 27.21
C ILE A 276 -2.80 -8.32 26.88
N ARG A 277 -4.13 -8.44 26.99
CA ARG A 277 -5.08 -7.33 26.83
C ARG A 277 -4.70 -6.12 27.70
N ASN A 278 -4.44 -6.33 28.99
CA ASN A 278 -4.09 -5.25 29.91
C ASN A 278 -2.73 -4.61 29.57
N SER A 279 -1.77 -5.39 29.08
CA SER A 279 -0.48 -4.87 28.62
C SER A 279 -0.64 -3.94 27.41
N VAL A 280 -1.56 -4.27 26.50
CA VAL A 280 -1.89 -3.45 25.33
C VAL A 280 -2.66 -2.19 25.74
N SER A 281 -3.62 -2.30 26.65
CA SER A 281 -4.50 -1.17 27.01
C SER A 281 -3.91 -0.18 28.02
N HIS A 282 -2.98 -0.60 28.89
CA HIS A 282 -2.50 0.25 30.00
C HIS A 282 -0.99 0.53 30.03
N HIS A 283 -0.17 -0.21 29.27
CA HIS A 283 1.29 -0.13 29.41
C HIS A 283 2.08 0.03 28.11
N ASN A 284 1.42 0.26 26.97
CA ASN A 284 2.07 0.28 25.67
C ASN A 284 2.11 1.68 25.04
N SER A 285 3.26 2.08 24.47
CA SER A 285 3.46 3.30 23.67
C SER A 285 2.84 3.22 22.26
N GLY A 286 1.81 2.38 22.09
CA GLY A 286 1.13 2.12 20.81
C GLY A 286 1.71 0.98 19.96
N PHE A 287 2.69 0.20 20.44
CA PHE A 287 3.37 -0.84 19.65
C PHE A 287 2.98 -2.27 20.06
N THR A 288 1.97 -2.86 19.41
CA THR A 288 1.52 -4.23 19.68
C THR A 288 2.09 -5.21 18.66
N ASN A 289 2.62 -6.34 19.11
CA ASN A 289 3.19 -7.37 18.23
C ASN A 289 2.11 -8.30 17.65
N VAL A 290 2.35 -8.77 16.43
CA VAL A 290 1.53 -9.79 15.74
C VAL A 290 1.28 -11.02 16.62
N SER A 291 2.30 -11.48 17.34
CA SER A 291 2.22 -12.67 18.21
C SER A 291 1.24 -12.50 19.37
N GLN A 292 1.01 -11.28 19.85
CA GLN A 292 0.04 -10.99 20.90
C GLN A 292 -1.39 -11.13 20.37
N CYS A 293 -1.68 -10.56 19.19
CA CYS A 293 -2.97 -10.72 18.52
C CYS A 293 -3.27 -12.20 18.22
N GLN A 294 -2.27 -12.94 17.70
CA GLN A 294 -2.40 -14.38 17.43
C GLN A 294 -2.66 -15.20 18.69
N THR A 295 -2.06 -14.84 19.82
CA THR A 295 -2.32 -15.50 21.11
C THR A 295 -3.74 -15.25 21.58
N MET A 296 -4.23 -14.00 21.45
CA MET A 296 -5.60 -13.64 21.82
C MET A 296 -6.64 -14.30 20.89
N MET A 297 -6.37 -14.40 19.59
CA MET A 297 -7.21 -15.14 18.63
C MET A 297 -7.28 -16.64 18.97
N LEU A 298 -6.18 -17.26 19.40
CA LEU A 298 -6.22 -18.62 19.97
C LEU A 298 -7.06 -18.67 21.25
N GLY A 299 -6.99 -17.62 22.07
CA GLY A 299 -7.84 -17.43 23.25
C GLY A 299 -9.32 -17.49 22.90
N VAL A 300 -9.75 -16.76 21.86
CA VAL A 300 -11.14 -16.75 21.35
C VAL A 300 -11.56 -18.17 20.97
N ARG A 301 -10.76 -18.85 20.13
CA ARG A 301 -11.09 -20.22 19.68
C ARG A 301 -11.17 -21.22 20.84
N ASN A 302 -10.26 -21.12 21.80
CA ASN A 302 -10.19 -22.04 22.95
C ASN A 302 -11.30 -21.78 23.97
N LEU A 303 -11.65 -20.53 24.26
CA LEU A 303 -12.80 -20.22 25.10
C LEU A 303 -14.10 -20.69 24.45
N PHE A 304 -14.21 -20.51 23.13
CA PHE A 304 -15.35 -20.99 22.38
C PHE A 304 -15.50 -22.52 22.49
N SER A 305 -14.44 -23.30 22.29
CA SER A 305 -14.53 -24.76 22.38
C SER A 305 -14.69 -25.30 23.79
N THR A 306 -14.00 -24.73 24.77
CA THR A 306 -13.91 -25.33 26.12
C THR A 306 -14.95 -24.79 27.09
N VAL A 307 -15.52 -23.60 26.84
CA VAL A 307 -16.49 -22.97 27.73
C VAL A 307 -17.83 -22.74 27.04
N TYR A 308 -17.83 -22.10 25.87
CA TYR A 308 -19.08 -21.72 25.21
C TYR A 308 -19.86 -22.91 24.65
N LEU A 309 -19.25 -23.75 23.81
CA LEU A 309 -19.95 -24.90 23.23
C LEU A 309 -20.57 -25.83 24.29
N PRO A 310 -19.85 -26.23 25.36
CA PRO A 310 -20.45 -26.99 26.46
C PRO A 310 -21.60 -26.27 27.16
N SER A 311 -21.53 -24.94 27.32
CA SER A 311 -22.61 -24.15 27.91
C SER A 311 -23.88 -24.16 27.05
N LYS A 312 -23.72 -24.03 25.72
CA LYS A 312 -24.81 -24.04 24.76
C LYS A 312 -25.49 -25.39 24.73
N GLU A 313 -24.70 -26.48 24.68
CA GLU A 313 -25.23 -27.84 24.77
C GLU A 313 -25.98 -28.08 26.08
N TRP A 314 -25.47 -27.57 27.19
CA TRP A 314 -26.12 -27.70 28.49
C TRP A 314 -27.47 -26.97 28.51
N LYS A 315 -27.54 -25.73 28.01
CA LYS A 315 -28.77 -24.93 27.92
C LYS A 315 -29.85 -25.66 27.13
N ALA A 316 -29.46 -26.27 26.01
CA ALA A 316 -30.38 -27.05 25.17
C ALA A 316 -30.94 -28.29 25.91
N LYS A 317 -30.15 -28.94 26.75
CA LYS A 317 -30.55 -30.12 27.54
C LYS A 317 -31.34 -29.76 28.80
N HIS A 318 -31.18 -28.54 29.33
CA HIS A 318 -31.75 -28.11 30.61
C HIS A 318 -32.44 -26.74 30.49
N PRO A 319 -33.51 -26.63 29.67
CA PRO A 319 -34.12 -25.33 29.34
C PRO A 319 -34.74 -24.63 30.54
N ASP A 320 -35.13 -25.36 31.60
CA ASP A 320 -35.88 -24.81 32.75
C ASP A 320 -35.07 -24.75 34.05
N SER A 321 -33.89 -25.36 34.09
CA SER A 321 -33.04 -25.37 35.29
C SER A 321 -31.93 -24.34 35.19
N THR A 322 -31.37 -23.93 36.32
CA THR A 322 -30.07 -23.25 36.42
C THR A 322 -28.96 -24.28 36.63
N TYR A 323 -27.73 -23.93 36.27
CA TYR A 323 -26.59 -24.85 36.44
C TYR A 323 -26.32 -25.17 37.93
N LYS A 324 -26.56 -24.20 38.82
CA LYS A 324 -26.45 -24.42 40.28
C LYS A 324 -27.44 -25.49 40.77
N GLU A 325 -28.69 -25.44 40.32
CA GLU A 325 -29.71 -26.44 40.69
C GLU A 325 -29.34 -27.83 40.16
N TYR A 326 -28.87 -27.91 38.91
CA TYR A 326 -28.39 -29.15 38.30
C TYR A 326 -27.27 -29.82 39.12
N LEU A 327 -26.27 -29.05 39.55
CA LEU A 327 -25.19 -29.56 40.39
C LEU A 327 -25.66 -30.04 41.78
N THR A 328 -26.72 -29.42 42.31
CA THR A 328 -27.27 -29.77 43.63
C THR A 328 -28.10 -31.06 43.55
N GLN A 329 -28.85 -31.25 42.47
CA GLN A 329 -29.64 -32.46 42.19
C GLN A 329 -28.77 -33.68 41.84
N GLY A 330 -27.65 -33.46 41.12
CA GLY A 330 -26.70 -34.53 40.77
C GLY A 330 -25.91 -35.11 41.96
N ASN A 331 -25.81 -34.39 43.07
CA ASN A 331 -25.16 -34.85 44.31
C ASN A 331 -26.12 -35.56 45.29
N GLN A 332 -27.39 -35.75 44.91
CA GLN A 332 -28.39 -36.49 45.70
C GLN A 332 -28.63 -37.92 45.20
N LYS A 333 -27.80 -38.44 44.28
CA LYS A 333 -27.84 -39.83 43.82
C LYS A 333 -26.65 -40.63 44.32
#